data_AF-A0A7J3A8S2-F1
#
_entry.id   AF-A0A7J3A8S2-F1
#
_cell.length_a   1.000
_cell.length_b   1.000
_cell.length_c   1.000
_cell.angle_alpha   90.00
_cell.angle_beta   90.00
_cell.angle_gamma   90.00
#
_symmetry.space_group_name_H-M   'P 1'
#
loop_
_entity.id
_entity.type
_entity.pdbx_description
1 polymer ?
#
loop_
_entity_poly.entity_id
_entity_poly.type
_entity_poly.pdbx_seq_one_letter_code
_entity_poly.pdbx_strand_id
1 'polypeptide(L)' 'MIWQEAKIGRVLVCRMDFESDLLSSLEEFAGEQKVDAAFFIALGAVKKAAFAYYEQAAKKYVEEVV' A
#
# COMPACT_ATOMS: atom_id res chain seq x y z
N MET A 1 -8.03 4.87 -23.77
CA MET A 1 -8.43 4.76 -22.35
C MET A 1 -8.64 3.28 -22.06
N ILE A 2 -7.84 2.71 -21.16
CA ILE A 2 -8.03 1.32 -20.70
C ILE A 2 -8.90 1.42 -19.45
N TRP A 3 -10.07 0.78 -19.44
CA TRP A 3 -11.00 0.79 -18.32
C TRP A 3 -11.63 -0.59 -18.15
N GLN A 4 -12.01 -0.91 -16.91
CA GLN A 4 -12.73 -2.13 -16.57
C GLN A 4 -13.68 -1.84 -15.41
N GLU A 5 -14.93 -2.26 -15.53
CA GLU A 5 -15.87 -2.25 -14.42
C GLU A 5 -15.55 -3.39 -13.45
N ALA A 6 -15.52 -3.10 -12.16
CA ALA A 6 -15.27 -4.07 -11.10
C ALA A 6 -16.38 -4.01 -10.05
N LYS A 7 -16.68 -5.17 -9.43
CA LYS A 7 -17.59 -5.27 -8.30
C LYS A 7 -16.79 -5.30 -7.00
N ILE A 8 -17.30 -4.64 -5.97
CA ILE A 8 -16.72 -4.73 -4.62
C ILE A 8 -16.82 -6.19 -4.15
N GLY A 9 -15.67 -6.76 -3.77
CA GLY A 9 -15.55 -8.11 -3.26
C GLY A 9 -15.67 -8.17 -1.73
N ARG A 10 -14.76 -8.92 -1.10
CA ARG A 10 -14.66 -9.05 0.35
C ARG A 10 -14.18 -7.74 0.99
N VAL A 11 -14.64 -7.46 2.21
CA VAL A 11 -14.09 -6.41 3.08
C VAL A 11 -13.32 -7.09 4.21
N LEU A 12 -12.06 -6.72 4.37
CA LEU A 12 -11.16 -7.30 5.36
C LEU A 12 -10.66 -6.21 6.30
N VAL A 13 -10.64 -6.50 7.59
CA VAL A 13 -10.13 -5.60 8.64
C VAL A 13 -9.03 -6.33 9.38
N CYS A 14 -7.86 -5.72 9.47
CA CYS A 14 -6.67 -6.31 10.08
C CYS A 14 -5.95 -5.30 10.97
N ARG A 15 -5.11 -5.82 11.86
CA ARG A 15 -4.17 -5.05 12.65
C ARG A 15 -2.79 -5.56 12.31
N MET A 16 -1.89 -4.66 11.90
CA MET A 16 -0.50 -5.01 11.62
C MET A 16 0.26 -5.24 12.92
N ASP A 17 1.25 -6.12 12.83
CA ASP A 17 2.13 -6.42 13.96
C ASP A 17 2.99 -5.21 14.33
N PHE A 18 3.38 -5.15 15.60
CA PHE A 18 4.25 -4.07 16.07
C PHE A 18 5.65 -4.22 15.47
N GLU A 19 6.25 -3.09 15.07
CA GLU A 19 7.57 -3.03 14.40
C GLU A 19 7.66 -3.68 13.03
N SER A 20 6.55 -4.12 12.44
CA SER A 20 6.54 -4.56 11.05
C SER A 20 6.59 -3.37 10.08
N ASP A 21 7.07 -3.60 8.87
CA ASP A 21 6.93 -2.66 7.76
C ASP A 21 5.49 -2.71 7.24
N LEU A 22 4.84 -1.54 7.16
CA LEU A 22 3.43 -1.46 6.80
C LEU A 22 3.15 -1.97 5.39
N LEU A 23 4.00 -1.61 4.41
CA LEU A 23 3.76 -1.97 3.02
C LEU A 23 3.97 -3.48 2.81
N SER A 24 5.08 -4.02 3.32
CA SER A 24 5.40 -5.45 3.23
C SER A 24 4.33 -6.32 3.90
N SER A 25 3.84 -5.92 5.08
CA SER A 25 2.76 -6.64 5.77
C SER A 25 1.44 -6.64 4.98
N LEU A 26 1.12 -5.55 4.28
CA LEU A 26 -0.07 -5.49 3.42
C LEU A 26 0.07 -6.38 2.17
N GLU A 27 1.25 -6.44 1.57
CA GLU A 27 1.53 -7.32 0.42
C GLU A 27 1.43 -8.80 0.80
N GLU A 28 2.02 -9.20 1.94
CA GLU A 28 1.93 -10.55 2.47
C GLU A 28 0.47 -10.94 2.75
N PHE A 29 -0.26 -10.07 3.47
CA PHE A 29 -1.68 -10.29 3.77
C PHE A 29 -2.53 -10.43 2.50
N ALA A 30 -2.30 -9.57 1.49
CA ALA A 30 -3.00 -9.68 0.21
C ALA A 30 -2.72 -11.00 -0.50
N GLY A 31 -1.47 -11.48 -0.47
CA GLY A 31 -1.06 -12.78 -0.99
C GLY A 31 -1.76 -13.95 -0.28
N GLU A 32 -1.73 -13.98 1.05
CA GLU A 32 -2.40 -14.99 1.86
C GLU A 32 -3.91 -15.04 1.59
N GLN A 33 -4.53 -13.87 1.49
CA GLN A 33 -5.97 -13.76 1.25
C GLN A 33 -6.35 -13.93 -0.22
N LYS A 34 -5.38 -14.04 -1.14
CA LYS A 34 -5.60 -14.12 -2.61
C LYS A 34 -6.39 -12.91 -3.12
N VAL A 35 -5.83 -11.72 -2.90
CA VAL A 35 -6.41 -10.43 -3.34
C VAL A 35 -5.53 -9.83 -4.42
N ASP A 36 -6.02 -9.79 -5.66
CA ASP A 36 -5.29 -9.23 -6.81
C ASP A 36 -5.54 -7.72 -7.01
N ALA A 37 -6.66 -7.20 -6.51
CA ALA A 37 -7.03 -5.79 -6.60
C ALA A 37 -7.84 -5.36 -5.39
N ALA A 38 -7.44 -4.25 -4.75
CA ALA A 38 -8.10 -3.68 -3.58
C ALA A 38 -7.86 -2.17 -3.49
N PHE A 39 -8.64 -1.51 -2.63
CA PHE A 39 -8.31 -0.20 -2.08
C PHE A 39 -8.05 -0.36 -0.58
N PHE A 40 -7.22 0.51 -0.02
CA PHE A 40 -6.84 0.45 1.38
C PHE A 40 -7.27 1.73 2.09
N ILE A 41 -7.73 1.58 3.33
CA ILE A 41 -7.94 2.66 4.29
C ILE A 41 -7.22 2.22 5.56
N ALA A 42 -6.28 3.04 6.04
CA ALA A 42 -5.45 2.72 7.19
C ALA A 42 -5.47 3.85 8.22
N LEU A 43 -5.47 3.49 9.50
CA LEU A 43 -5.34 4.39 10.64
C LEU A 43 -4.36 3.76 11.63
N GLY A 44 -3.50 4.57 12.25
CA GLY A 44 -2.51 4.09 13.21
C GLY A 44 -1.34 5.05 13.39
N ALA A 45 -0.22 4.51 13.85
CA ALA A 45 1.03 5.24 14.02
C ALA A 45 2.20 4.40 13.52
N VAL A 46 3.18 5.06 12.91
CA VAL A 46 4.43 4.45 12.43
C VAL A 46 5.61 5.02 13.18
N LYS A 47 6.67 4.23 13.36
CA LYS A 47 7.93 4.71 13.97
C LYS A 47 8.80 5.49 13.00
N LYS A 48 8.76 5.10 11.72
CA LYS A 48 9.50 5.69 10.61
C LYS A 48 8.62 5.62 9.36
N ALA A 49 8.79 6.57 8.46
CA ALA A 49 8.17 6.56 7.15
C ALA A 49 9.19 7.06 6.12
N ALA A 50 9.19 6.45 4.93
CA ALA A 50 9.91 6.97 3.79
C ALA A 50 8.89 7.53 2.80
N PHE A 51 9.12 8.77 2.36
CA PHE A 51 8.30 9.41 1.34
C PHE A 51 9.13 9.56 0.07
N ALA A 52 8.46 9.54 -1.06
CA ALA A 52 9.09 9.83 -2.34
C ALA A 52 8.10 10.55 -3.24
N TYR A 53 8.63 11.44 -4.08
CA TYR A 53 7.88 12.02 -5.19
C TYR A 53 8.49 11.57 -6.52
N TYR A 54 7.66 11.52 -7.55
CA TYR A 54 8.10 11.11 -8.89
C TYR A 54 8.58 12.32 -9.70
N GLU A 55 9.87 12.39 -9.99
CA GLU A 55 10.44 13.40 -10.88
C GLU A 55 10.15 13.03 -12.33
N GLN A 56 9.14 13.65 -12.93
CA GLN A 56 8.62 13.26 -14.24
C GLN A 56 9.64 13.37 -15.38
N ALA A 57 10.49 14.41 -15.36
CA ALA A 57 11.50 14.62 -16.41
C ALA A 57 12.60 13.54 -16.38
N ALA A 58 13.08 13.21 -15.17
CA ALA A 58 14.10 12.19 -14.97
C ALA A 58 13.54 10.76 -14.89
N LYS A 59 12.21 10.60 -14.84
CA LYS A 59 11.50 9.32 -14.76
C LYS A 59 11.93 8.44 -13.57
N LYS A 60 12.22 9.07 -12.43
CA LYS A 60 12.68 8.39 -11.22
C LYS A 60 11.95 8.90 -9.98
N TYR A 61 11.88 8.07 -8.96
CA TYR A 61 11.51 8.54 -7.62
C TYR A 61 12.69 9.23 -6.97
N VAL A 62 12.42 10.33 -6.28
CA VAL A 62 13.34 11.02 -5.38
C VAL A 62 12.81 10.85 -3.97
N GLU A 63 13.63 10.24 -3.12
CA GLU A 63 13.29 10.03 -1.72
C GLU A 63 13.42 11.34 -0.94
N GLU A 64 12.41 11.63 -0.12
CA GLU A 64 12.43 12.71 0.85
C GLU A 64 12.59 12.08 2.24
N VAL A 65 13.73 12.36 2.86
CA VAL A 65 14.00 11.94 4.23
C VAL A 65 13.33 12.95 5.17
N VAL A 66 12.28 12.52 5.85
CA VAL A 66 11.60 13.28 6.91
C VAL A 66 12.03 12.76 8.27
#